data_AF-A0A7X8WNA3-F1
#
_entry.id   AF-A0A7X8WNA3-F1
#
_cell.length_a   1.000
_cell.length_b   1.000
_cell.length_c   1.000
_cell.angle_alpha   90.00
_cell.angle_beta   90.00
_cell.angle_gamma   90.00
#
_symmetry.space_group_name_H-M   'P 1'
#
loop_
_entity.id
_entity.type
_entity.pdbx_description
1 polymer ?
#
loop_
_entity_poly.entity_id
_entity_poly.type
_entity_poly.pdbx_seq_one_letter_code
_entity_poly.pdbx_strand_id
1 'polypeptide(L)' 'CKLESYLKDAKPGDNFQFTRLGYFNVDIDSTDSKLVFNRTVPLRDTWARKKK' A
#
# COMPACT_ATOMS: atom_id res chain seq x y z
N CYS A 1 11.50 -8.84 3.56
CA CYS A 1 10.86 -7.81 2.71
C CYS A 1 11.47 -6.46 3.07
N LYS A 2 11.95 -5.69 2.09
CA LYS A 2 12.55 -4.36 2.32
C LYS A 2 11.50 -3.30 1.95
N LEU A 3 11.39 -2.28 2.79
CA LEU A 3 10.50 -1.13 2.60
C LEU A 3 11.37 0.07 2.21
N GLU A 4 10.85 0.95 1.35
CA GLU A 4 11.56 2.17 0.93
C GLU A 4 11.82 3.11 2.11
N SER A 5 12.95 3.80 2.11
CA SER A 5 13.36 4.66 3.24
C SER A 5 12.44 5.86 3.45
N TYR A 6 11.76 6.31 2.38
CA TYR A 6 10.78 7.40 2.42
C TYR A 6 9.54 7.07 3.27
N LEU A 7 9.23 5.79 3.46
CA LEU A 7 8.06 5.36 4.24
C LEU A 7 8.28 5.45 5.75
N LYS A 8 9.49 5.81 6.21
CA LYS A 8 9.79 5.98 7.64
C LYS A 8 9.04 7.16 8.26
N ASP A 9 8.78 8.21 7.48
CA ASP A 9 8.10 9.42 7.94
C ASP A 9 6.58 9.39 7.62
N ALA A 10 6.06 8.24 7.21
CA ALA A 10 4.67 8.06 6.84
C ALA A 10 3.75 8.20 8.06
N LYS A 11 2.72 9.03 7.95
CA LYS A 11 1.78 9.30 9.04
C LYS A 11 0.50 8.51 8.87
N PRO A 12 -0.19 8.16 9.97
CA PRO A 12 -1.54 7.63 9.90
C PRO A 12 -2.45 8.45 8.97
N GLY A 13 -3.13 7.77 8.04
CA GLY A 13 -3.97 8.41 7.03
C GLY A 13 -3.27 8.76 5.72
N ASP A 14 -1.94 8.64 5.61
CA ASP A 14 -1.23 8.83 4.35
C ASP A 14 -1.54 7.70 3.34
N ASN A 15 -1.64 8.07 2.07
CA ASN A 15 -1.97 7.15 0.98
C ASN A 15 -0.76 6.87 0.09
N PHE A 16 -0.51 5.60 -0.19
CA PHE A 16 0.62 5.14 -0.99
C PHE A 16 0.18 4.18 -2.08
N GLN A 17 0.84 4.25 -3.23
CA GLN A 17 0.72 3.25 -4.28
C GLN A 17 1.93 2.33 -4.23
N PHE A 18 1.71 1.06 -3.88
CA PHE A 18 2.75 0.04 -4.00
C PHE A 18 2.72 -0.56 -5.40
N THR A 19 3.86 -0.48 -6.08
CA THR A 19 3.98 -0.89 -7.48
C THR A 19 3.59 -2.36 -7.64
N ARG A 20 2.72 -2.65 -8.62
CA ARG A 20 2.15 -3.99 -8.91
C ARG A 20 1.28 -4.61 -7.80
N LEU A 21 1.09 -3.94 -6.67
CA LEU A 21 0.28 -4.45 -5.56
C LEU A 21 -1.09 -3.76 -5.46
N GLY A 22 -1.11 -2.43 -5.41
CA GLY A 22 -2.35 -1.70 -5.13
C GLY A 22 -2.10 -0.35 -4.50
N TYR A 23 -3.20 0.27 -4.10
CA TYR A 23 -3.21 1.45 -3.26
C TYR A 23 -3.44 1.04 -1.81
N PHE A 24 -2.68 1.67 -0.93
CA PHE A 24 -2.61 1.38 0.50
C PHE A 24 -2.73 2.69 1.30
N ASN A 25 -3.21 2.57 2.52
CA ASN A 25 -3.28 3.66 3.49
C ASN A 25 -2.58 3.25 4.79
N VAL A 26 -1.93 4.19 5.46
CA VAL A 26 -1.29 3.94 6.76
C VAL A 26 -2.36 3.89 7.85
N ASP A 27 -2.44 2.77 8.55
CA ASP A 27 -3.41 2.58 9.63
C ASP A 27 -3.09 3.47 10.85
N ILE A 28 -4.10 3.82 11.63
CA ILE A 28 -3.97 4.53 12.91
C ILE A 28 -3.14 3.75 13.93
N ASP A 29 -3.17 2.43 13.88
CA ASP A 29 -2.38 1.53 14.72
C ASP A 29 -0.90 1.45 14.29
N SER A 30 -0.50 2.22 13.28
CA SER A 30 0.90 2.33 12.86
C SER A 30 1.71 3.09 13.88
N THR A 31 2.84 2.52 14.27
CA THR A 31 3.83 3.13 15.16
C THR A 31 5.19 3.23 14.47
N ASP A 32 6.09 4.07 14.98
CA ASP A 32 7.45 4.24 14.44
C ASP A 32 8.24 2.91 14.34
N SER A 33 7.92 1.94 15.20
CA SER A 33 8.54 0.62 15.19
C SER A 33 7.80 -0.39 14.30
N LYS A 34 6.52 -0.13 13.97
CA LYS A 34 5.65 -1.03 13.21
C LYS A 34 4.66 -0.23 12.35
N LEU A 35 5.03 -0.08 11.09
CA LEU A 35 4.13 0.49 10.07
C LEU A 35 3.10 -0.56 9.63
N VAL A 36 1.82 -0.21 9.73
CA VAL A 36 0.70 -1.06 9.32
C VAL A 36 0.03 -0.40 8.11
N PHE A 37 -0.09 -1.16 7.01
CA PHE A 37 -0.69 -0.66 5.77
C PHE A 37 -1.96 -1.45 5.45
N ASN A 38 -3.07 -0.73 5.31
CA ASN A 38 -4.33 -1.29 4.83
C ASN A 38 -4.44 -1.18 3.33
N ARG A 39 -4.82 -2.26 2.65
CA ARG A 39 -5.03 -2.25 1.20
C ARG A 39 -6.41 -1.66 0.87
N THR A 40 -6.43 -0.47 0.29
CA THR A 40 -7.65 0.24 -0.10
C THR A 40 -8.27 -0.37 -1.35
N VAL A 41 -7.50 -0.44 -2.44
CA VAL A 41 -7.96 -1.03 -3.71
C VAL A 41 -6.82 -1.78 -4.41
N PRO A 42 -7.10 -2.94 -5.01
CA PRO A 42 -6.13 -3.63 -5.85
C PRO A 42 -5.89 -2.85 -7.15
N LEU A 43 -4.73 -3.05 -7.79
CA LEU A 43 -4.53 -2.53 -9.14
C LEU A 43 -5.52 -3.17 -10.11
N ARG A 44 -6.08 -2.34 -10.98
CA ARG A 44 -6.97 -2.81 -12.04
C ARG A 44 -6.14 -3.55 -13.08
N ASP A 45 -6.17 -4.88 -13.02
CA ASP A 45 -5.58 -5.71 -14.05
C ASP A 45 -6.50 -5.74 -15.28
N THR A 46 -6.04 -5.14 -16.38
CA THR A 46 -6.79 -5.08 -17.64
C THR A 46 -6.65 -6.35 -18.48
N TRP A 47 -5.68 -7.22 -18.17
CA TRP A 47 -5.42 -8.45 -18.94
C TRP A 47 -6.27 -9.64 -18.47
N ALA A 48 -6.65 -9.69 -17.19
CA ALA A 48 -7.49 -10.73 -16.61
C ALA A 48 -8.90 -10.81 -17.23
N ARG A 49 -9.38 -9.72 -17.85
CA ARG A 49 -10.67 -9.71 -18.57
C ARG A 49 -10.64 -10.40 -19.94
N LYS A 50 -9.47 -10.81 -20.46
CA LYS A 50 -9.37 -11.61 -21.69
C LYS A 50 -9.28 -13.12 -21.41
N LYS A 51 -10.29 -13.67 -20.74
CA LYS A 51 -10.62 -15.10 -20.87
C LYS A 51 -12.04 -15.18 -21.44
N LYS A 52 -12.11 -15.40 -22.75
CA LYS A 52 -13.29 -15.94 -23.43
C LYS A 52 -13.27 -17.45 -23.25
#